data_AF-A0A928NQV7-F1
#
_entry.id   AF-A0A928NQV7-F1
#
_cell.length_a   1.000
_cell.length_b   1.000
_cell.length_c   1.000
_cell.angle_alpha   90.00
_cell.angle_beta   90.00
_cell.angle_gamma   90.00
#
_symmetry.space_group_name_H-M   'P 1'
#
loop_
_entity.id
_entity.type
_entity.pdbx_description
1 polymer ?
#
loop_
_entity_poly.entity_id
_entity_poly.type
_entity_poly.pdbx_seq_one_letter_code
_entity_poly.pdbx_strand_id
1 'polypeptide(L)'
;TRTVYEYMRGHAEGFINIPVDELRERLTELDSSKPVYVMCQSGLRSYLATRILMQNGFDAYNFAGGYRLYGSMFYDEIVSKRAYDCGMEK
;
A
#
# COMPACT_ATOMS: atom_id res chain seq x y z
N THR A 1 -0.83 -3.89 -4.91
CA THR A 1 -0.11 -4.49 -6.06
C THR A 1 0.99 -5.48 -5.68
N ARG A 2 0.90 -6.09 -4.49
CA ARG A 2 1.76 -7.21 -4.09
C ARG A 2 1.10 -8.53 -4.53
N THR A 3 1.86 -9.63 -4.54
CA THR A 3 1.25 -10.95 -4.76
C THR A 3 0.24 -11.26 -3.65
N VAL A 4 -0.66 -12.19 -3.91
CA VAL A 4 -1.66 -12.64 -2.92
C VAL A 4 -0.96 -13.09 -1.62
N TYR A 5 0.11 -13.87 -1.75
CA TYR A 5 0.89 -14.35 -0.61
C TYR A 5 1.51 -13.22 0.23
N GLU A 6 2.10 -12.21 -0.41
CA GLU A 6 2.64 -11.04 0.30
C GLU A 6 1.54 -10.25 1.02
N TYR A 7 0.36 -10.13 0.40
CA TYR A 7 -0.78 -9.41 0.96
C TYR A 7 -1.39 -10.15 2.17
N MET A 8 -1.47 -11.47 2.10
CA MET A 8 -1.96 -12.32 3.20
C MET A 8 -1.05 -12.26 4.44
N ARG A 9 0.25 -12.01 4.27
CA ARG A 9 1.19 -11.82 5.40
C ARG A 9 1.07 -10.46 6.09
N GLY A 10 0.12 -9.63 5.67
CA GLY A 10 -0.18 -8.32 6.27
C GLY A 10 -0.34 -7.25 5.21
N HIS A 11 -1.29 -6.35 5.43
CA HIS A 11 -1.65 -5.26 4.54
C HIS A 11 -2.23 -4.09 5.34
N ALA A 12 -2.24 -2.91 4.72
CA ALA A 12 -2.93 -1.76 5.28
C ALA A 12 -4.44 -1.98 5.24
N GLU A 13 -5.14 -1.59 6.30
CA GLU A 13 -6.59 -1.75 6.42
C GLU A 13 -7.31 -0.98 5.31
N GLY A 14 -8.40 -1.56 4.79
CA GLY A 14 -9.21 -0.96 3.72
C GLY A 14 -8.63 -1.05 2.30
N PHE A 15 -7.41 -1.56 2.12
CA PHE A 15 -6.89 -1.85 0.79
C PHE A 15 -7.53 -3.11 0.20
N ILE A 16 -7.54 -3.20 -1.14
CA ILE A 16 -7.86 -4.42 -1.88
C ILE A 16 -6.59 -4.98 -2.56
N ASN A 17 -6.56 -6.28 -2.81
CA ASN A 17 -5.42 -6.91 -3.47
C ASN A 17 -5.69 -7.16 -4.96
N ILE A 18 -5.06 -6.35 -5.81
CA ILE A 18 -4.87 -6.62 -7.23
C ILE A 18 -3.35 -6.69 -7.49
N PRO A 19 -2.78 -7.86 -7.80
CA PRO A 19 -1.38 -8.00 -8.21
C PRO A 19 -1.07 -7.17 -9.45
N VAL A 20 0.17 -6.64 -9.56
CA VAL A 20 0.53 -5.75 -10.67
C VAL A 20 0.42 -6.42 -12.04
N ASP A 21 0.69 -7.73 -12.10
CA ASP A 21 0.66 -8.51 -13.34
C ASP A 21 -0.79 -8.73 -13.83
N GLU A 22 -1.77 -8.74 -12.93
CA GLU A 22 -3.20 -8.88 -13.23
C GLU A 22 -3.91 -7.53 -13.43
N LEU A 23 -3.25 -6.42 -13.08
CA LEU A 23 -3.89 -5.10 -12.97
C LEU A 23 -4.57 -4.64 -14.26
N ARG A 24 -3.95 -4.91 -15.42
CA ARG A 24 -4.46 -4.48 -16.73
C ARG A 24 -5.77 -5.16 -17.10
N GLU A 25 -5.94 -6.41 -16.68
CA GLU A 25 -7.14 -7.21 -16.96
C GLU A 25 -8.27 -6.88 -15.99
N ARG A 26 -7.92 -6.36 -14.81
CA ARG A 26 -8.83 -6.12 -13.69
C ARG A 26 -9.12 -4.63 -13.44
N LEU A 27 -8.89 -3.77 -14.43
CA LEU A 27 -9.12 -2.31 -14.32
C LEU A 27 -10.58 -1.98 -13.98
N THR A 28 -11.53 -2.80 -14.41
CA THR A 28 -12.98 -2.61 -14.18
C THR A 28 -13.41 -2.79 -12.72
N GLU A 29 -12.55 -3.38 -11.87
CA GLU A 29 -12.81 -3.50 -10.43
C GLU A 29 -12.58 -2.18 -9.68
N LEU A 30 -11.96 -1.19 -10.33
CA LEU A 30 -11.63 0.09 -9.73
C LEU A 30 -12.69 1.14 -10.08
N ASP A 31 -13.12 1.89 -9.06
CA ASP A 31 -13.99 3.05 -9.22
C ASP A 31 -13.19 4.24 -9.78
N SER A 32 -13.38 4.54 -11.06
CA SER A 32 -12.69 5.63 -11.74
C SER A 32 -13.15 7.03 -11.33
N SER A 33 -14.22 7.15 -10.52
CA SER A 33 -14.70 8.44 -10.00
C SER A 33 -13.91 8.95 -8.79
N LYS A 34 -13.00 8.13 -8.24
CA LYS A 34 -12.24 8.44 -7.02
C LYS A 34 -10.73 8.35 -7.24
N PRO A 35 -9.92 9.09 -6.46
CA PRO A 35 -8.49 8.89 -6.41
C PRO A 35 -8.11 7.45 -6.01
N VAL A 36 -7.16 6.86 -6.74
CA VAL A 36 -6.66 5.49 -6.49
C VAL A 36 -5.28 5.56 -5.85
N TYR A 37 -5.18 5.19 -4.57
CA TYR A 37 -3.90 5.06 -3.88
C TYR A 37 -3.33 3.65 -4.04
N VAL A 38 -2.08 3.56 -4.48
CA VAL A 38 -1.45 2.30 -4.85
C VAL A 38 -0.30 1.99 -3.91
N MET A 39 -0.33 0.78 -3.31
CA MET A 39 0.70 0.32 -2.40
C MET A 39 1.27 -1.04 -2.82
N CYS A 40 2.61 -1.13 -2.83
CA CYS A 40 3.34 -2.39 -2.92
C CYS A 40 4.23 -2.59 -1.68
N GLN A 41 5.23 -3.47 -1.72
CA GLN A 41 6.11 -3.68 -0.56
C GLN A 41 7.02 -2.47 -0.25
N SER A 42 7.61 -1.83 -1.26
CA SER A 42 8.64 -0.79 -1.11
C SER A 42 8.40 0.49 -1.92
N GLY A 43 7.41 0.49 -2.82
CA GLY A 43 7.11 1.61 -3.72
C GLY A 43 7.36 1.33 -5.21
N LEU A 44 8.21 0.36 -5.58
CA LEU A 44 8.59 0.15 -6.99
C LEU A 44 7.42 -0.40 -7.85
N ARG A 45 6.82 -1.53 -7.45
CA ARG A 45 5.66 -2.09 -8.17
C ARG A 45 4.43 -1.20 -8.13
N SER A 46 4.23 -0.44 -7.05
CA SER A 46 3.12 0.51 -6.98
C SER A 46 3.36 1.73 -7.87
N TYR A 47 4.61 2.17 -8.05
CA TYR A 47 4.93 3.18 -9.07
C TYR A 47 4.54 2.69 -10.48
N LEU A 48 4.95 1.48 -10.87
CA LEU A 48 4.58 0.91 -12.18
C LEU A 48 3.07 0.81 -12.35
N ALA A 49 2.36 0.27 -11.35
CA ALA A 49 0.91 0.19 -11.36
C ALA A 49 0.25 1.58 -11.43
N THR A 50 0.78 2.58 -10.74
CA THR A 50 0.30 3.97 -10.83
C THR A 50 0.43 4.48 -12.25
N ARG A 51 1.55 4.22 -12.94
CA ARG A 51 1.71 4.60 -14.35
C ARG A 51 0.71 3.89 -15.27
N ILE A 52 0.44 2.60 -15.03
CA ILE A 52 -0.59 1.84 -15.76
C ILE A 52 -1.96 2.50 -15.56
N LEU A 53 -2.33 2.81 -14.32
CA LEU A 53 -3.62 3.43 -13.99
C LEU A 53 -3.77 4.82 -14.62
N MET A 54 -2.75 5.68 -14.49
CA MET A 54 -2.76 7.02 -15.11
C MET A 54 -2.91 6.94 -16.63
N GLN A 55 -2.26 5.98 -17.29
CA GLN A 55 -2.40 5.76 -18.74
C GLN A 55 -3.82 5.31 -19.14
N ASN A 56 -4.60 4.78 -18.21
CA ASN A 56 -5.99 4.36 -18.41
C ASN A 56 -7.01 5.36 -17.81
N GLY A 57 -6.58 6.60 -17.54
CA GLY A 57 -7.48 7.69 -17.15
C GLY A 57 -7.84 7.75 -15.66
N PHE A 58 -7.21 6.95 -14.81
CA PHE A 58 -7.40 7.03 -13.36
C PHE A 58 -6.54 8.14 -12.76
N ASP A 59 -7.11 8.88 -11.79
CA ASP A 59 -6.34 9.74 -10.90
C ASP A 59 -5.65 8.86 -9.83
N ALA A 60 -4.37 8.57 -10.01
CA ALA A 60 -3.67 7.55 -9.23
C ALA A 60 -2.40 8.06 -8.56
N TYR A 61 -2.17 7.63 -7.32
CA TYR A 61 -1.07 8.08 -6.45
C TYR A 61 -0.27 6.89 -5.92
N ASN A 62 1.05 6.95 -6.05
CA ASN A 62 1.94 5.95 -5.50
C ASN A 62 2.23 6.26 -4.02
N PHE A 63 2.01 5.29 -3.13
CA PHE A 63 2.45 5.40 -1.74
C PHE A 63 3.96 5.10 -1.64
N ALA A 64 4.77 6.15 -1.53
CA ALA A 64 6.23 6.04 -1.37
C ALA A 64 6.59 5.26 -0.10
N GLY A 65 7.62 4.41 -0.18
CA GLY A 65 8.02 3.52 0.91
C GLY A 65 7.20 2.24 1.06
N GLY A 66 6.00 2.19 0.47
CA GLY A 66 5.15 1.01 0.43
C GLY A 66 4.75 0.47 1.81
N TYR A 67 4.34 -0.79 1.85
CA TYR A 67 3.89 -1.47 3.06
C TYR A 67 4.98 -1.59 4.13
N ARG A 68 6.26 -1.60 3.74
CA ARG A 68 7.37 -1.59 4.72
C ARG A 68 7.34 -0.34 5.60
N LEU A 69 7.21 0.83 4.99
CA LEU A 69 7.15 2.10 5.73
C LEU A 69 5.86 2.20 6.55
N TYR A 70 4.73 1.78 5.97
CA TYR A 70 3.46 1.72 6.69
C TYR A 70 3.57 0.84 7.94
N GLY A 71 4.14 -0.35 7.79
CA GLY A 71 4.33 -1.30 8.89
C GLY A 71 5.27 -0.78 9.98
N SER A 72 6.35 -0.08 9.62
CA SER A 72 7.25 0.51 10.62
C SER A 72 6.56 1.62 11.41
N MET A 73 5.77 2.47 10.77
CA MET A 73 5.02 3.52 11.47
C MET A 73 3.98 2.94 12.43
N PHE A 74 3.27 1.89 12.02
CA PHE A 74 2.34 1.19 12.90
C PHE A 74 3.05 0.54 14.10
N TYR A 75 4.22 -0.06 13.87
CA TYR A 75 5.03 -0.63 14.93
C TYR A 75 5.51 0.46 15.90
N ASP A 76 6.04 1.57 15.40
CA ASP A 76 6.49 2.70 16.20
C ASP A 76 5.37 3.30 17.06
N GLU A 77 4.14 3.39 16.53
CA GLU A 77 2.99 3.85 17.30
C GLU A 77 2.66 2.91 18.47
N ILE A 78 2.70 1.59 18.24
CA ILE A 78 2.47 0.58 19.27
C ILE A 78 3.56 0.64 20.34
N VAL A 79 4.83 0.74 19.93
CA VAL A 79 5.97 0.83 20.85
C VAL A 79 5.90 2.12 21.66
N SER A 80 5.64 3.26 21.02
CA SER A 80 5.51 4.56 21.69
C SER A 80 4.40 4.56 22.74
N LYS A 81 3.24 3.96 22.45
CA LYS A 81 2.14 3.80 23.42
C LYS A 81 2.52 2.93 24.63
N ARG A 82 3.49 2.03 24.47
CA ARG A 82 3.97 1.12 25.51
C ARG A 82 5.26 1.60 26.18
N ALA A 83 5.86 2.70 25.75
CA ALA A 83 7.07 3.23 26.32
C ALA A 83 6.81 4.14 27.54
N TYR A 84 7.83 4.33 28.38
CA TYR A 84 7.91 5.46 29.31
C TYR A 84 8.18 6.77 28.55
N ASP A 85 8.01 7.92 29.21
CA ASP A 85 8.29 9.25 28.60
C ASP A 85 9.72 9.41 28.09
N CYS A 86 10.66 8.63 28.64
CA CYS A 86 12.06 8.58 28.19
C CYS A 86 12.31 7.66 26.98
N GLY A 87 11.28 7.03 26.42
CA GLY A 87 11.38 6.13 25.26
C GLY A 87 11.85 4.71 25.57
N MET A 88 12.06 4.36 26.84
CA MET A 88 12.38 2.99 27.27
C MET A 88 11.13 2.11 27.26
N GLU A 89 11.29 0.83 26.91
CA GLU A 89 10.21 -0.18 27.01
C GLU A 89 9.74 -0.33 28.46
N LYS A 90 8.43 -0.48 28.66
CA LYS A 90 7.82 -0.71 29.97
C LYS A 90 7.99 -2.14 30.47
#